data_AF-A0A2V8L5H8-F1
#
_entry.id   AF-A0A2V8L5H8-F1
#
_cell.length_a   1.000
_cell.length_b   1.000
_cell.length_c   1.000
_cell.angle_alpha   90.00
_cell.angle_beta   90.00
_cell.angle_gamma   90.00
#
_symmetry.space_group_name_H-M   'P 1'
#
loop_
_entity.id
_entity.type
_entity.pdbx_description
1 polymer ?
#
loop_
_entity_poly.entity_id
_entity_poly.type
_entity_poly.pdbx_seq_one_letter_code
_entity_poly.pdbx_strand_id
1 'polypeptide(L)'
;MSVYKRGKKGTHWHYYFRVRGVRYRGAIPEARTKWEAEKAESKIKQDVFEGRFGKVETGTMKLKDFIDEIYMPWAKSNKKSWLNDHYSKPILEQFFGN
;
A
#
# COMPACT_ATOMS: atom_id res chain seq x y z
N MET A 1 13.91 4.91 -20.81
CA MET A 1 12.75 5.70 -20.35
C MET A 1 11.50 4.87 -20.52
N SER A 2 10.61 4.85 -19.52
CA SER A 2 9.46 3.92 -19.52
C SER A 2 8.09 4.60 -19.49
N VAL A 3 8.09 5.91 -19.77
CA VAL A 3 6.88 6.72 -19.92
C VAL A 3 6.39 6.70 -21.36
N TYR A 4 5.08 6.55 -21.54
CA TYR A 4 4.42 6.60 -22.84
C TYR A 4 3.03 7.23 -22.74
N LYS A 5 2.54 7.80 -23.85
CA LYS A 5 1.12 8.15 -24.01
C LYS A 5 0.37 6.98 -24.61
N ARG A 6 -0.79 6.64 -24.04
CA ARG A 6 -1.61 5.53 -24.54
C ARG A 6 -2.48 5.99 -25.71
N GLY A 7 -2.09 5.64 -26.93
CA GLY A 7 -2.82 5.92 -28.18
C GLY A 7 -2.54 7.30 -28.80
N LYS A 8 -2.96 7.51 -30.07
CA LYS A 8 -2.75 8.78 -30.82
C LYS A 8 -3.37 10.01 -30.14
N LYS A 9 -4.44 9.82 -29.33
CA LYS A 9 -5.12 10.86 -28.55
C LYS A 9 -4.93 10.69 -27.02
N GLY A 10 -3.87 10.00 -26.59
CA GLY A 10 -3.64 9.76 -25.17
C GLY A 10 -3.61 11.06 -24.38
N THR A 11 -4.59 11.26 -23.51
CA THR A 11 -4.73 12.46 -22.66
C THR A 11 -3.74 12.46 -21.51
N HIS A 12 -3.34 11.29 -21.04
CA HIS A 12 -2.47 11.13 -19.87
C HIS A 12 -1.20 10.36 -20.23
N TRP A 13 -0.13 10.68 -19.52
CA TRP A 13 1.09 9.89 -19.56
C TRP A 13 0.94 8.65 -18.67
N HIS A 14 1.61 7.57 -19.03
CA HIS A 14 1.65 6.33 -18.26
C HIS A 14 3.09 5.92 -18.02
N TYR A 15 3.37 5.36 -16.85
CA TYR A 15 4.66 4.73 -16.57
C TYR A 15 4.52 3.21 -16.58
N TYR A 16 5.58 2.51 -16.99
CA TYR A 16 5.65 1.05 -16.96
C TYR A 16 7.07 0.57 -16.71
N PHE A 17 7.38 0.12 -15.50
CA PHE A 17 8.69 -0.43 -15.19
C PHE A 17 8.60 -1.63 -14.25
N ARG A 18 9.72 -2.35 -14.11
CA ARG A 18 9.84 -3.47 -13.17
C ARG A 18 10.98 -3.21 -12.20
N VAL A 19 10.76 -3.51 -10.93
CA VAL A 19 11.79 -3.49 -9.88
C VAL A 19 11.65 -4.78 -9.08
N ARG A 20 12.77 -5.51 -8.87
CA ARG A 20 12.80 -6.78 -8.11
C ARG A 20 11.73 -7.79 -8.53
N GLY A 21 11.49 -7.92 -9.84
CA GLY A 21 10.46 -8.83 -10.39
C GLY A 21 9.01 -8.32 -10.30
N VAL A 22 8.74 -7.27 -9.52
CA VAL A 22 7.41 -6.65 -9.40
C VAL A 22 7.19 -5.64 -10.51
N ARG A 23 6.01 -5.67 -11.11
CA ARG A 23 5.59 -4.77 -12.20
C ARG A 23 4.85 -3.56 -11.64
N TYR A 24 5.39 -2.38 -11.91
CA TYR A 24 4.79 -1.10 -11.54
C TYR A 24 4.25 -0.41 -12.79
N ARG A 25 2.96 -0.11 -12.77
CA ARG A 25 2.26 0.57 -13.86
C ARG A 25 1.23 1.53 -13.29
N GLY A 26 1.16 2.72 -13.86
CA GLY A 26 0.14 3.69 -13.50
C GLY A 26 -0.02 4.79 -14.53
N ALA A 27 -0.98 5.67 -14.28
CA ALA A 27 -1.16 6.91 -15.03
C ALA A 27 -0.54 8.07 -14.24
N ILE A 28 -0.04 9.06 -14.96
CA ILE A 28 0.44 10.34 -14.45
C ILE A 28 -0.45 11.41 -15.09
N PRO A 29 -1.67 11.63 -14.57
CA PRO A 29 -2.63 12.52 -15.20
C PRO A 29 -2.20 13.99 -15.13
N GLU A 30 -1.39 14.36 -14.14
CA GLU A 30 -0.92 15.72 -13.89
C GLU A 30 0.18 16.16 -14.86
N ALA A 31 0.95 15.21 -15.41
CA ALA A 31 2.01 15.54 -16.34
C ALA A 31 1.40 15.95 -17.69
N ARG A 32 1.80 17.11 -18.21
CA ARG A 32 1.41 17.59 -19.54
C ARG A 32 2.50 17.30 -20.55
N THR A 33 3.76 17.49 -20.14
CA THR A 33 4.94 17.27 -20.99
C THR A 33 5.61 15.91 -20.72
N LYS A 34 6.40 15.43 -21.69
CA LYS A 34 7.18 14.19 -21.54
C LYS A 34 8.19 14.31 -20.39
N TRP A 35 8.84 15.47 -20.28
CA TRP A 35 9.83 15.74 -19.25
C TRP A 35 9.24 15.69 -17.84
N GLU A 36 8.05 16.29 -17.63
CA GLU A 36 7.34 16.19 -16.34
C GLU A 36 7.01 14.73 -16.00
N ALA A 37 6.57 13.96 -16.99
CA ALA A 37 6.24 12.56 -16.79
C ALA A 37 7.48 11.71 -16.48
N GLU A 38 8.63 12.00 -17.09
CA GLU A 38 9.92 11.34 -16.78
C GLU A 38 10.44 11.72 -15.38
N LYS A 39 10.25 12.98 -14.97
CA LYS A 39 10.58 13.43 -13.60
C LYS A 39 9.70 12.71 -12.57
N ALA A 40 8.41 12.59 -12.84
CA ALA A 40 7.48 11.83 -12.01
C ALA A 40 7.82 10.33 -11.99
N GLU A 41 8.16 9.71 -13.12
CA GLU A 41 8.64 8.32 -13.18
C GLU A 41 9.87 8.13 -12.29
N SER A 42 10.82 9.07 -12.35
CA SER A 42 12.06 9.01 -11.56
C SER A 42 11.77 9.10 -10.06
N LYS A 43 10.86 9.99 -9.65
CA LYS A 43 10.41 10.09 -8.25
C LYS A 43 9.75 8.79 -7.79
N ILE A 44 8.85 8.22 -8.59
CA ILE A 44 8.19 6.94 -8.26
C ILE A 44 9.22 5.82 -8.12
N LYS A 45 10.23 5.75 -9.00
CA LYS A 45 11.32 4.77 -8.89
C LYS A 45 12.15 4.97 -7.63
N GLN A 46 12.44 6.22 -7.27
CA GLN A 46 13.14 6.55 -6.04
C GLN A 46 12.31 6.12 -4.82
N ASP A 47 11.01 6.42 -4.81
CA ASP A 47 10.11 6.00 -3.74
C ASP A 47 10.03 4.47 -3.64
N VAL A 48 10.04 3.73 -4.77
CA VAL A 48 10.10 2.27 -4.78
C VAL A 48 11.43 1.77 -4.22
N PHE A 49 12.55 2.43 -4.57
CA PHE A 49 13.89 2.08 -4.08
C PHE A 49 14.04 2.30 -2.58
N GLU A 50 13.55 3.44 -2.07
CA GLU A 50 13.45 3.76 -0.64
C GLU A 50 12.40 2.89 0.09
N GLY A 51 11.60 2.12 -0.68
CA GLY A 51 10.55 1.27 -0.16
C GLY A 51 9.33 2.04 0.37
N ARG A 52 9.15 3.30 -0.01
CA ARG A 52 7.98 4.14 0.33
C ARG A 52 6.80 3.89 -0.60
N PHE A 53 7.06 3.65 -1.89
CA PHE A 53 6.00 3.35 -2.86
C PHE A 53 5.57 1.89 -2.72
N GLY A 54 4.36 1.66 -2.19
CA GLY A 54 3.82 0.32 -1.91
C GLY A 54 3.99 -0.15 -0.46
N LYS A 55 4.66 0.64 0.40
CA LYS A 55 4.31 0.63 1.82
C LYS A 55 2.98 1.36 1.92
N VAL A 56 1.88 0.59 1.93
CA VAL A 56 0.75 0.97 2.78
C VAL A 56 1.40 1.36 4.09
N GLU A 57 1.20 2.58 4.56
CA GLU A 57 1.64 2.99 5.88
C GLU A 57 1.08 1.95 6.85
N THR A 58 1.86 0.93 7.16
CA THR A 58 1.58 0.00 8.24
C THR A 58 1.62 0.92 9.43
N GLY A 59 0.44 1.31 9.90
CA GLY A 59 0.29 2.22 11.00
C GLY A 59 1.27 1.81 12.09
N THR A 60 1.88 2.79 12.76
CA THR A 60 2.83 2.53 13.84
C THR A 60 2.22 1.78 15.02
N MET A 61 0.90 1.57 14.99
CA MET A 61 0.14 0.82 15.98
C MET A 61 0.54 -0.66 15.93
N LYS A 62 0.94 -1.19 17.09
CA LYS A 62 1.23 -2.61 17.21
C LYS A 62 -0.07 -3.38 17.03
N LEU A 63 0.02 -4.60 16.50
CA LEU A 63 -1.15 -5.47 16.34
C LEU A 63 -1.90 -5.67 17.66
N LYS A 64 -1.16 -5.78 18.76
CA LYS A 64 -1.71 -5.86 20.12
C LYS A 64 -2.63 -4.67 20.44
N ASP A 65 -2.12 -3.46 20.22
CA ASP A 65 -2.85 -2.24 20.49
C ASP A 65 -4.11 -2.17 19.62
N PHE A 66 -4.01 -2.55 18.34
CA PHE A 66 -5.16 -2.62 17.43
C PHE A 66 -6.22 -3.63 17.91
N ILE A 67 -5.80 -4.82 18.35
CA ILE A 67 -6.72 -5.85 18.83
C ILE A 67 -7.49 -5.35 20.06
N ASP A 68 -6.78 -4.70 20.99
CA ASP A 68 -7.34 -4.26 22.27
C ASP A 68 -8.21 -3.02 22.17
N GLU A 69 -7.75 -2.00 21.44
CA GLU A 69 -8.42 -0.71 21.39
C GLU A 69 -9.55 -0.67 20.35
N ILE A 70 -9.43 -1.44 19.26
CA ILE A 70 -10.31 -1.31 18.10
C ILE A 70 -11.11 -2.59 17.85
N TYR A 71 -10.42 -3.72 17.66
CA TYR A 71 -11.08 -4.94 17.19
C TYR A 71 -11.97 -5.59 18.25
N MET A 72 -11.51 -5.73 19.50
CA MET A 72 -12.27 -6.40 20.56
C MET A 72 -13.59 -5.67 20.93
N PRO A 73 -13.62 -4.33 21.08
CA PRO A 73 -14.87 -3.59 21.29
C PRO A 73 -15.86 -3.78 20.12
N TRP A 74 -15.36 -3.72 18.88
CA TRP A 74 -16.18 -3.95 17.70
C TRP A 74 -16.71 -5.40 17.64
N ALA A 75 -15.87 -6.39 17.87
CA ALA A 75 -16.23 -7.80 17.82
C ALA A 75 -17.30 -8.14 18.87
N LYS A 76 -17.16 -7.62 20.10
CA LYS A 76 -18.15 -7.81 21.17
C LYS A 76 -19.53 -7.25 20.81
N SER A 77 -19.56 -6.17 20.03
CA SER A 77 -20.80 -5.48 19.65
C SER A 77 -21.44 -6.07 18.39
N ASN A 78 -20.65 -6.64 17.47
CA ASN A 78 -21.11 -7.03 16.13
C ASN A 78 -21.10 -8.55 15.87
N LYS A 79 -20.23 -9.31 16.55
CA LYS A 79 -19.98 -10.72 16.26
C LYS A 79 -20.49 -11.60 17.38
N LYS A 80 -21.37 -12.56 17.07
CA LYS A 80 -21.90 -13.52 18.06
C LYS A 80 -20.82 -14.45 18.63
N SER A 81 -19.78 -14.74 17.86
CA SER A 81 -18.66 -15.63 18.23
C SER A 81 -17.41 -14.89 18.74
N TRP A 82 -17.57 -13.66 19.26
CA TRP A 82 -16.46 -12.85 19.79
C TRP A 82 -15.67 -13.53 20.91
N LEU A 83 -16.28 -14.45 21.67
CA LEU A 83 -15.60 -15.23 22.70
C LEU A 83 -14.47 -16.09 22.12
N ASN A 84 -14.63 -16.66 20.93
CA ASN A 84 -13.56 -17.45 20.30
C ASN A 84 -12.37 -16.57 19.91
N ASP A 85 -12.64 -15.32 19.51
CA ASP A 85 -11.58 -14.36 19.21
C ASP A 85 -10.84 -13.94 20.49
N HIS A 86 -11.55 -13.84 21.62
CA HIS A 86 -10.95 -13.59 22.93
C HIS A 86 -9.97 -14.71 23.34
N TYR A 87 -10.32 -15.98 23.12
CA TYR A 87 -9.42 -17.11 23.39
C TYR A 87 -8.25 -17.19 22.42
N SER A 88 -8.44 -16.76 21.18
CA SER A 88 -7.40 -16.78 20.15
C SER A 88 -6.42 -15.59 20.27
N LYS A 89 -6.85 -14.50 20.91
CA LYS A 89 -6.04 -13.30 21.17
C LYS A 89 -4.64 -13.62 21.74
N PRO A 90 -4.46 -14.34 22.86
CA PRO A 90 -3.14 -14.60 23.42
C PRO A 90 -2.22 -15.37 22.45
N ILE A 91 -2.79 -16.25 21.62
CA ILE A 91 -2.03 -16.99 20.60
C ILE A 91 -1.54 -16.05 19.50
N LEU A 92 -2.40 -15.14 19.04
CA LEU A 92 -2.04 -14.13 18.04
C LEU A 92 -1.02 -13.13 18.60
N GLU A 93 -1.16 -12.70 19.85
CA GLU A 93 -0.18 -11.84 20.53
C GLU A 93 1.17 -12.51 20.69
N GLN A 94 1.20 -13.82 20.97
CA GLN A 94 2.43 -14.59 21.09
C GLN A 94 3.10 -14.84 19.72
N PHE A 95 2.30 -15.15 18.69
CA PHE A 95 2.80 -15.49 17.36
C PHE A 95 3.27 -14.27 16.58
N PHE A 96 2.52 -13.17 16.65
CA PHE A 96 2.87 -11.89 16.00
C PHE A 96 3.57 -10.93 16.98
N GLY A 97 4.09 -11.46 18.09
CA GLY A 97 4.75 -10.70 19.13
C GLY A 97 5.83 -9.78 18.56
N ASN A 98 5.80 -8.53 19.04
CA ASN A 98 7.02 -7.75 19.21
C ASN A 98 7.93 -8.44 20.22
#